data_AF-A0A2E8DPX8-F1
#
_entry.id   AF-A0A2E8DPX8-F1
#
_cell.length_a   1.000
_cell.length_b   1.000
_cell.length_c   1.000
_cell.angle_alpha   90.00
_cell.angle_beta   90.00
_cell.angle_gamma   90.00
#
_symmetry.space_group_name_H-M   'P 1'
#
loop_
_entity.id
_entity.type
_entity.pdbx_description
1 polymer ?
#
loop_
_entity_poly.entity_id
_entity_poly.type
_entity_poly.pdbx_seq_one_letter_code
_entity_poly.pdbx_strand_id
1 'polypeptide(L)'
;MGIGLNHYRNPNSILMLSSEKDIQAVIEQYLRLLEQRKLLVYIKNNSGALKTERGSFLRFGKAGSPDFLIFLSEGKTIHLEVKNHRGRQTESQNQYQKQVESLGHQYYVARSLKELIEFLDF
;
A
#
# COMPACT_ATOMS: atom_id res chain seq x y z
N MET A 1 2.44 -13.31 -40.65
CA MET A 1 2.53 -11.84 -40.75
C MET A 1 2.46 -11.28 -39.36
N GLY A 2 3.59 -10.74 -38.89
CA GLY A 2 3.76 -10.30 -37.52
C GLY A 2 3.27 -8.87 -37.26
N ILE A 3 3.00 -8.61 -35.99
CA ILE A 3 3.12 -7.35 -35.24
C ILE A 3 3.03 -7.78 -33.77
N GLY A 4 3.90 -7.50 -32.81
CA GLY A 4 5.15 -6.77 -32.73
C GLY A 4 5.58 -6.85 -31.26
N LEU A 5 6.12 -7.99 -30.83
CA LEU A 5 6.72 -8.15 -29.49
C LEU A 5 8.12 -7.53 -29.51
N ASN A 6 8.21 -6.20 -29.47
CA ASN A 6 9.50 -5.52 -29.46
C ASN A 6 9.54 -4.22 -28.62
N HIS A 7 8.77 -4.17 -27.53
CA HIS A 7 8.83 -3.09 -26.55
C HIS A 7 9.27 -3.55 -25.16
N TYR A 8 10.27 -4.44 -25.07
CA TYR A 8 10.88 -4.84 -23.80
C TYR A 8 12.41 -4.92 -23.93
N ARG A 9 13.05 -3.80 -24.24
CA ARG A 9 14.52 -3.66 -24.28
C ARG A 9 15.04 -2.53 -23.40
N ASN A 10 14.28 -2.15 -22.37
CA ASN A 10 14.77 -1.23 -21.36
C ASN A 10 14.46 -1.80 -19.96
N PRO A 11 15.46 -2.18 -19.15
CA PRO A 11 15.21 -2.64 -17.79
C PRO A 11 14.46 -1.58 -16.95
N ASN A 12 14.59 -0.31 -17.29
CA ASN A 12 13.84 0.77 -16.63
C ASN A 12 12.36 0.83 -17.02
N SER A 13 11.95 0.30 -18.19
CA SER A 13 10.52 0.29 -18.56
C SER A 13 9.73 -0.81 -17.84
N ILE A 14 10.39 -1.87 -17.39
CA ILE A 14 9.79 -2.94 -16.59
C ILE A 14 9.60 -2.50 -15.13
N LEU A 15 10.53 -1.73 -14.58
CA LEU A 15 10.42 -1.18 -13.21
C LEU A 15 9.32 -0.12 -13.05
N MET A 16 8.87 0.52 -14.13
CA MET A 16 8.01 1.71 -14.07
C MET A 16 6.50 1.42 -14.24
N LEU A 17 6.11 0.19 -14.59
CA LEU A 17 4.74 -0.20 -14.95
C LEU A 17 4.12 -1.26 -14.01
N SER A 18 4.62 -1.41 -12.78
CA SER A 18 4.02 -2.32 -11.81
C SER A 18 2.63 -1.84 -11.39
N SER A 19 1.65 -2.75 -11.39
CA SER A 19 0.30 -2.43 -10.90
C SER A 19 0.33 -2.17 -9.39
N GLU A 20 -0.67 -1.44 -8.85
CA GLU A 20 -0.78 -1.23 -7.40
C GLU A 20 -0.81 -2.56 -6.64
N LYS A 21 -1.49 -3.56 -7.21
CA LYS A 21 -1.57 -4.92 -6.68
C LYS A 21 -0.20 -5.60 -6.63
N ASP A 22 0.63 -5.44 -7.65
CA ASP A 22 1.97 -6.04 -7.68
C ASP A 22 2.89 -5.37 -6.66
N ILE A 23 2.85 -4.04 -6.56
CA ILE A 23 3.62 -3.28 -5.58
C ILE A 23 3.20 -3.70 -4.16
N GLN A 24 1.89 -3.77 -3.91
CA GLN A 24 1.32 -4.19 -2.63
C GLN A 24 1.76 -5.62 -2.27
N ALA A 25 1.74 -6.55 -3.23
CA ALA A 25 2.15 -7.93 -3.00
C ALA A 25 3.64 -8.07 -2.66
N VAL A 26 4.51 -7.28 -3.29
CA VAL A 26 5.95 -7.26 -2.98
C VAL A 26 6.20 -6.63 -1.60
N ILE A 27 5.50 -5.55 -1.28
CA ILE A 27 5.54 -4.91 0.05
C ILE A 27 5.11 -5.91 1.14
N GLU A 28 3.98 -6.59 0.96
CA GLU A 28 3.47 -7.57 1.92
C GLU A 28 4.46 -8.72 2.16
N GLN A 29 5.11 -9.21 1.11
CA GLN A 29 6.16 -10.23 1.23
C GLN A 29 7.32 -9.76 2.12
N TYR A 30 7.74 -8.51 1.97
CA TYR A 30 8.80 -7.92 2.78
C TYR A 30 8.36 -7.68 4.23
N LEU A 31 7.17 -7.12 4.45
CA LEU A 31 6.60 -6.94 5.79
C LEU A 31 6.49 -8.26 6.55
N ARG A 32 6.04 -9.33 5.89
CA ARG A 32 6.00 -10.67 6.47
C ARG A 32 7.38 -11.18 6.88
N LEU A 33 8.43 -10.92 6.10
CA LEU A 33 9.80 -11.28 6.47
C LEU A 33 10.26 -10.53 7.73
N LEU A 34 9.95 -9.24 7.84
CA LEU A 34 10.28 -8.42 9.01
C LEU A 34 9.51 -8.84 10.25
N GLU A 35 8.23 -9.20 10.11
CA GLU A 35 7.40 -9.75 11.19
C GLU A 35 7.94 -11.10 11.68
N GLN A 36 8.34 -12.01 10.79
CA GLN A 36 9.00 -13.27 11.16
C GLN A 36 10.30 -13.05 11.94
N ARG A 37 11.00 -11.94 11.68
CA ARG A 37 12.20 -11.50 12.41
C ARG A 37 11.88 -10.72 13.69
N LYS A 38 10.60 -10.56 14.03
CA LYS A 38 10.10 -9.81 15.21
C LYS A 38 10.52 -8.34 15.24
N LEU A 39 10.68 -7.73 14.05
CA LEU A 39 11.05 -6.32 13.92
C LEU A 39 9.82 -5.39 13.88
N LEU A 40 8.67 -5.92 13.48
CA LEU A 40 7.39 -5.21 13.40
C LEU A 40 6.23 -6.20 13.51
N VAL A 41 5.02 -5.67 13.64
CA VAL A 41 3.76 -6.38 13.36
C VAL A 41 3.00 -5.57 12.31
N TYR A 42 2.30 -6.22 11.38
CA TYR A 42 1.49 -5.50 10.40
C TYR A 42 0.09 -6.09 10.23
N ILE A 43 -0.86 -5.23 9.87
CA ILE A 43 -2.21 -5.62 9.48
C ILE A 43 -2.38 -5.20 8.03
N LYS A 44 -2.62 -6.17 7.14
CA LYS A 44 -3.14 -5.90 5.80
C LYS A 44 -4.61 -5.54 5.90
N ASN A 45 -4.93 -4.32 5.51
CA ASN A 45 -6.24 -3.75 5.70
C ASN A 45 -7.01 -3.75 4.38
N ASN A 46 -7.92 -4.71 4.23
CA ASN A 46 -8.83 -4.76 3.10
C ASN A 46 -9.95 -3.73 3.33
N SER A 47 -9.74 -2.49 2.90
CA SER A 47 -10.78 -1.47 2.90
C SER A 47 -11.61 -1.56 1.62
N GLY A 48 -12.94 -1.41 1.72
CA GLY A 48 -13.80 -1.44 0.53
C GLY A 48 -15.22 -1.90 0.80
N ALA A 49 -15.95 -2.21 -0.27
CA ALA A 49 -17.29 -2.73 -0.18
C ALA A 49 -17.51 -3.85 -1.20
N LEU A 50 -18.06 -4.97 -0.74
CA LEU A 50 -18.58 -6.02 -1.61
C LEU A 50 -20.07 -5.79 -1.82
N LYS A 51 -20.51 -5.73 -3.08
CA LYS A 51 -21.93 -5.73 -3.41
C LYS A 51 -22.48 -7.14 -3.17
N THR A 52 -23.47 -7.27 -2.32
CA THR A 52 -24.15 -8.54 -2.06
C THR A 52 -25.09 -8.88 -3.21
N GLU A 53 -25.44 -10.16 -3.34
CA GLU A 53 -26.43 -10.63 -4.32
C GLU A 53 -27.80 -9.94 -4.17
N ARG A 54 -28.12 -9.45 -2.96
CA ARG A 54 -29.35 -8.72 -2.64
C ARG A 54 -29.27 -7.21 -2.93
N GLY A 55 -28.16 -6.74 -3.51
CA GLY A 55 -27.95 -5.35 -3.89
C GLY A 55 -27.47 -4.41 -2.77
N SER A 56 -27.33 -4.90 -1.54
CA SER A 56 -26.72 -4.14 -0.44
C SER A 56 -25.18 -4.17 -0.52
N PHE A 57 -24.50 -3.29 0.22
CA PHE A 57 -23.03 -3.26 0.27
C PHE A 57 -22.54 -3.71 1.65
N LEU A 58 -21.76 -4.79 1.69
CA LEU A 58 -20.99 -5.16 2.86
C LEU A 58 -19.68 -4.38 2.85
N ARG A 59 -19.50 -3.49 3.82
CA ARG A 59 -18.29 -2.65 3.93
C ARG A 59 -17.27 -3.31 4.84
N PHE A 60 -16.01 -3.26 4.43
CA PHE A 60 -14.87 -3.75 5.18
C PHE A 60 -13.97 -2.58 5.55
N GLY A 61 -13.48 -2.60 6.80
CA GLY A 61 -12.61 -1.56 7.33
C GLY A 61 -13.26 -0.18 7.41
N LYS A 62 -12.44 0.83 7.74
CA LYS A 62 -12.84 2.24 7.72
C LYS A 62 -12.65 2.79 6.31
N ALA A 63 -13.63 3.51 5.77
CA ALA A 63 -13.47 4.10 4.44
C ALA A 63 -12.24 5.03 4.41
N GLY A 64 -11.40 4.87 3.38
CA GLY A 64 -10.18 5.67 3.19
C GLY A 64 -8.98 5.26 4.06
N SER A 65 -9.11 4.26 4.93
CA SER A 65 -7.95 3.73 5.66
C SER A 65 -6.92 3.09 4.71
N PRO A 66 -5.62 3.14 5.06
CA PRO A 66 -4.52 2.69 4.20
C PRO A 66 -4.56 1.18 3.95
N ASP A 67 -3.78 0.72 2.96
CA ASP A 67 -3.60 -0.71 2.65
C ASP A 67 -2.92 -1.50 3.78
N PHE A 68 -2.00 -0.87 4.53
CA PHE A 68 -1.34 -1.50 5.67
C PHE A 68 -1.29 -0.59 6.90
N LEU A 69 -1.42 -1.21 8.07
CA LEU A 69 -1.09 -0.62 9.36
C LEU A 69 0.14 -1.35 9.90
N ILE A 70 1.23 -0.63 10.13
CA ILE A 70 2.52 -1.19 10.56
C ILE A 70 2.83 -0.66 11.96
N PHE A 71 3.11 -1.57 12.87
CA PHE A 71 3.43 -1.30 14.27
C PHE A 71 4.91 -1.62 14.50
N LEU A 72 5.66 -0.60 14.91
CA LEU A 72 7.10 -0.67 15.15
C LEU A 72 7.38 -0.62 16.66
N SER A 73 8.66 -0.71 17.03
CA SER A 73 9.09 -0.50 18.41
C SER A 73 8.71 0.89 18.92
N GLU A 74 8.71 1.04 20.26
CA GLU A 74 8.46 2.32 20.94
C GLU A 74 7.08 2.94 20.66
N GLY A 75 6.11 2.13 20.23
CA GLY A 75 4.74 2.59 19.95
C GLY A 75 4.60 3.38 18.64
N LYS A 76 5.64 3.41 17.80
CA LYS A 76 5.58 4.05 16.48
C LYS A 76 4.67 3.25 15.55
N THR A 77 3.88 3.98 14.76
CA THR A 77 2.93 3.39 13.80
C THR A 77 3.01 4.08 12.46
N ILE A 78 3.04 3.30 11.39
CA ILE A 78 2.96 3.78 10.01
C ILE A 78 1.63 3.34 9.39
N HIS A 79 0.92 4.30 8.84
CA HIS A 79 -0.25 4.14 7.99
C HIS A 79 0.21 4.18 6.53
N LEU A 80 0.29 3.02 5.87
CA LEU A 80 0.91 2.89 4.55
C LEU A 80 -0.12 2.63 3.45
N GLU A 81 -0.28 3.59 2.55
CA GLU A 81 -1.07 3.46 1.33
C GLU A 81 -0.16 3.12 0.15
N VAL A 82 -0.59 2.21 -0.73
CA VAL A 82 0.16 1.82 -1.92
C VAL A 82 -0.45 2.48 -3.15
N LYS A 83 0.40 3.14 -3.95
CA LYS A 83 0.00 3.73 -5.23
C LYS A 83 1.03 3.45 -6.30
N ASN A 84 0.63 3.19 -7.54
CA ASN A 84 1.60 3.15 -8.63
C ASN A 84 2.01 4.59 -9.01
N HIS A 85 2.93 4.79 -9.95
CA HIS A 85 3.40 6.13 -10.37
C HIS A 85 2.30 7.15 -10.78
N ARG A 86 1.12 6.69 -11.22
CA ARG A 86 -0.03 7.50 -11.66
C ARG A 86 -1.15 7.52 -10.61
N GLY A 87 -1.12 6.57 -9.68
CA GLY A 87 -2.08 6.42 -8.59
C GLY A 87 -2.10 7.67 -7.73
N ARG A 88 -3.31 8.13 -7.43
CA ARG A 88 -3.58 9.25 -6.53
C ARG A 88 -4.49 8.77 -5.42
N GLN A 89 -4.32 9.34 -4.24
CA GLN A 89 -5.28 9.12 -3.15
C GLN A 89 -6.65 9.66 -3.54
N THR A 90 -7.68 8.93 -3.16
CA THR A 90 -9.07 9.38 -3.19
C THR A 90 -9.31 10.45 -2.14
N GLU A 91 -10.44 11.17 -2.22
CA GLU A 91 -10.79 12.17 -1.23
C GLU A 91 -10.87 11.60 0.20
N SER A 92 -11.48 10.42 0.36
CA SER A 92 -11.59 9.76 1.67
C SER A 92 -10.23 9.33 2.23
N GLN A 93 -9.29 8.93 1.38
CA GLN A 93 -7.91 8.62 1.78
C GLN A 93 -7.16 9.88 2.23
N ASN A 94 -7.30 11.00 1.52
CA ASN A 94 -6.73 12.28 1.92
C ASN A 94 -7.32 12.77 3.26
N GLN A 95 -8.62 12.57 3.47
CA GLN A 95 -9.28 12.91 4.74
C GLN A 95 -8.79 12.01 5.89
N TYR A 96 -8.61 10.72 5.64
CA TYR A 96 -8.06 9.79 6.64
C TYR A 96 -6.62 10.17 7.01
N GLN A 97 -5.77 10.43 6.01
CA GLN A 97 -4.38 10.86 6.23
C GLN A 97 -4.32 12.06 7.16
N LYS A 98 -5.06 13.14 6.85
CA LYS A 98 -5.12 14.35 7.68
C LYS A 98 -5.53 14.06 9.13
N GLN A 99 -6.49 13.16 9.33
CA GLN A 99 -6.95 12.79 10.67
C GLN A 99 -5.85 12.08 11.47
N VAL A 100 -5.17 11.09 10.89
CA VAL A 100 -4.14 10.33 11.63
C VAL A 100 -2.88 11.16 11.85
N GLU A 101 -2.49 11.98 10.88
CA GLU A 101 -1.38 12.93 11.03
C GLU A 101 -1.69 13.98 12.10
N SER A 102 -2.92 14.49 12.20
CA SER A 102 -3.29 15.43 13.28
C SER A 102 -3.23 14.83 14.68
N LEU A 103 -3.26 13.50 14.78
CA LEU A 103 -3.10 12.75 16.03
C LEU A 103 -1.64 12.36 16.29
N GLY A 104 -0.71 12.75 15.41
CA GLY A 104 0.73 12.47 15.55
C GLY A 104 1.18 11.14 14.95
N HIS A 105 0.33 10.44 14.20
CA HIS A 105 0.74 9.20 13.51
C HIS A 105 1.43 9.51 12.18
N GLN A 106 2.32 8.61 11.75
CA GLN A 106 2.97 8.70 10.45
C GLN A 106 2.08 8.10 9.36
N TYR A 107 1.93 8.82 8.25
CA TYR A 107 1.24 8.34 7.06
C TYR A 107 2.16 8.47 5.85
N TYR A 108 2.28 7.42 5.07
CA TYR A 108 3.10 7.42 3.86
C TYR A 108 2.35 6.80 2.68
N VAL A 109 2.63 7.32 1.48
CA VAL A 109 2.23 6.71 0.21
C VAL A 109 3.46 6.08 -0.41
N ALA A 110 3.52 4.75 -0.46
CA ALA A 110 4.59 4.03 -1.12
C ALA A 110 4.24 3.71 -2.57
N ARG A 111 5.18 4.02 -3.47
CA ARG A 111 5.13 3.68 -4.90
C ARG A 111 6.08 2.58 -5.31
N SER A 112 6.86 2.08 -4.37
CA SER A 112 7.76 0.94 -4.56
C SER A 112 8.14 0.32 -3.21
N LEU A 113 8.75 -0.88 -3.26
CA LEU A 113 9.38 -1.47 -2.08
C LEU A 113 10.53 -0.60 -1.55
N LYS A 114 11.26 0.10 -2.43
CA LYS A 114 12.37 0.97 -2.05
C LYS A 114 11.90 2.12 -1.15
N GLU A 115 10.79 2.76 -1.51
CA GLU A 115 10.20 3.82 -0.68
C GLU A 115 9.75 3.30 0.69
N LEU A 116 9.13 2.11 0.74
CA LEU A 116 8.80 1.49 2.04
C LEU A 116 10.06 1.31 2.90
N ILE A 117 11.15 0.81 2.33
CA ILE A 117 12.41 0.62 3.07
C ILE A 117 12.95 1.97 3.59
N GLU A 118 12.82 3.05 2.82
CA GLU A 118 13.21 4.40 3.25
C GLU A 118 12.31 4.94 4.38
N PHE A 119 11.04 4.54 4.45
CA PHE A 119 10.12 4.93 5.53
C PHE A 119 10.35 4.14 6.83
N LEU A 120 10.89 2.93 6.71
CA LEU A 120 11.22 2.08 7.85
C LEU A 120 12.57 2.51 8.43
N ASP A 121 12.53 3.48 9.34
CA ASP A 121 13.69 3.98 10.10
C ASP A 121 13.95 3.06 11.31
N PHE A 122 14.68 1.96 11.07
CA PHE A 122 15.12 1.01 12.12
C PHE A 122 16.46 1.40 12.73
#